data_AF-A0A6I7CZQ5-F1
#
_entry.id   AF-A0A6I7CZQ5-F1
#
_cell.length_a   1.000
_cell.length_b   1.000
_cell.length_c   1.000
_cell.angle_alpha   90.00
_cell.angle_beta   90.00
_cell.angle_gamma   90.00
#
_symmetry.space_group_name_H-M   'P 1'
#
loop_
_entity.id
_entity.type
_entity.pdbx_description
1 polymer ?
#
loop_
_entity_poly.entity_id
_entity_poly.type
_entity_poly.pdbx_seq_one_letter_code
_entity_poly.pdbx_strand_id
1 'polypeptide(L)' 'MTFVVEYEDGKEPSVNTGTEILGGKLLSVGFNDYRDEQLTQDEVSALNHAINFNDLKETCEDFEVNYDEVVAKL' A
#
# COMPACT_ATOMS: atom_id res chain seq x y z
N MET A 1 8.79 0.24 -8.82
CA MET A 1 9.95 0.20 -7.90
C MET A 1 9.68 1.25 -6.83
N THR A 2 9.66 0.84 -5.57
CA THR A 2 9.37 1.72 -4.44
C THR A 2 10.64 1.87 -3.62
N PHE A 3 10.99 3.11 -3.29
CA PHE A 3 12.11 3.39 -2.39
C PHE A 3 11.54 3.77 -1.02
N VAL A 4 12.12 3.19 0.04
CA VAL A 4 11.87 3.61 1.41
C VAL A 4 13.14 4.31 1.88
N VAL A 5 13.00 5.56 2.29
CA VAL A 5 14.14 6.42 2.68
C VAL A 5 13.91 6.88 4.11
N GLU A 6 14.93 6.68 4.96
CA GLU A 6 14.92 7.15 6.34
C GLU A 6 15.45 8.59 6.39
N TYR A 7 14.73 9.47 7.08
CA TYR A 7 15.12 10.84 7.36
C TYR A 7 15.27 11.03 8.88
N GLU A 8 16.13 11.96 9.30
CA GLU A 8 16.17 12.38 10.71
C GLU A 8 14.82 12.97 11.13
N ASP A 9 14.44 12.77 12.40
CA ASP A 9 13.18 13.28 12.93
C ASP A 9 13.07 14.80 12.73
N GLY A 10 11.93 15.23 12.19
CA GLY A 10 11.65 16.63 11.82
C GLY A 10 12.38 17.15 10.57
N LYS A 11 13.12 16.31 9.82
CA LYS A 11 13.80 16.70 8.57
C LYS A 11 13.19 16.04 7.34
N GLU A 12 12.02 16.54 6.93
CA GLU A 12 11.42 16.14 5.65
C GLU A 12 12.30 16.58 4.46
N PRO A 13 12.36 15.77 3.38
CA PRO A 13 13.08 16.15 2.18
C PRO A 13 12.46 17.37 1.51
N SER A 14 13.29 18.34 1.14
CA SER A 14 12.87 19.44 0.28
C SER A 14 12.62 18.94 -1.15
N VAL A 15 11.38 19.00 -1.61
CA VAL A 15 10.96 18.68 -2.99
C VAL A 15 10.51 19.94 -3.71
N ASN A 16 10.89 20.07 -4.97
CA ASN A 16 10.52 21.19 -5.83
C ASN A 16 10.40 20.77 -7.30
N THR A 17 10.01 21.70 -8.17
CA THR A 17 9.78 21.45 -9.61
C THR A 17 11.01 20.96 -10.37
N GLY A 18 12.22 21.23 -9.85
CA GLY A 18 13.49 20.77 -10.39
C GLY A 18 14.04 19.51 -9.74
N THR A 19 13.30 18.87 -8.82
CA THR A 19 13.75 17.62 -8.20
C THR A 19 13.77 16.50 -9.24
N GLU A 20 14.94 15.86 -9.37
CA GLU A 20 15.15 14.68 -10.20
C GLU A 20 15.48 13.47 -9.32
N ILE A 21 14.96 12.30 -9.68
CA ILE A 21 15.23 11.02 -9.02
C ILE A 21 15.77 10.06 -10.08
N LEU A 22 17.03 9.65 -9.93
CA LEU A 22 17.71 8.71 -10.84
C LEU A 22 17.63 9.10 -12.33
N GLY A 23 17.72 10.40 -12.64
CA GLY A 23 17.63 10.94 -14.00
C GLY A 23 16.21 11.10 -14.55
N GLY A 24 15.19 10.80 -13.74
CA GLY A 24 13.78 11.09 -14.04
C GLY A 24 13.30 12.37 -13.33
N LYS A 25 12.43 13.14 -13.98
CA LYS A 25 11.76 14.28 -13.37
C LYS A 25 10.72 13.81 -12.34
N LEU A 26 10.76 14.35 -11.12
CA LEU A 26 9.73 14.09 -10.13
C LEU A 26 8.38 14.71 -10.57
N LEU A 27 7.36 13.87 -10.73
CA LEU A 27 6.03 14.31 -11.19
C LEU A 27 4.99 14.45 -10.06
N SER A 28 5.16 13.69 -8.98
CA SER A 28 4.23 13.69 -7.84
C SER A 28 4.99 13.34 -6.56
N VAL A 29 4.56 13.91 -5.44
CA VAL A 29 5.03 13.60 -4.08
C VAL A 29 3.84 13.43 -3.17
N GLY A 30 3.87 12.38 -2.33
CA GLY A 30 2.92 12.17 -1.25
C GLY A 30 3.67 12.25 0.08
N PHE A 31 3.09 12.98 1.04
CA PHE A 31 3.55 13.01 2.43
C PHE A 31 2.52 12.26 3.26
N ASN A 32 2.55 10.94 3.15
CA ASN A 32 1.77 10.04 3.98
C ASN A 32 2.71 8.97 4.56
N ASP A 33 2.42 8.51 5.77
CA ASP A 33 3.03 7.27 6.24
C ASP A 33 2.46 6.17 5.34
N TYR A 34 3.30 5.56 4.51
CA TYR A 34 2.85 4.51 3.58
C TYR A 34 2.21 3.31 4.31
N ARG A 35 2.41 3.21 5.64
CA ARG A 35 1.82 2.19 6.49
C ARG A 35 0.43 2.55 7.00
N ASP A 36 0.07 3.83 7.07
CA ASP A 36 -1.22 4.27 7.62
C ASP A 36 -2.42 3.86 6.75
N GLU A 37 -2.18 3.58 5.47
CA GLU A 37 -3.20 3.10 4.52
C GLU A 37 -3.16 1.56 4.33
N GLN A 38 -2.33 0.86 5.10
CA GLN A 38 -2.22 -0.60 5.06
C GLN A 38 -2.72 -1.22 6.36
N LEU A 39 -3.28 -2.43 6.27
CA LEU A 39 -3.62 -3.20 7.46
C LEU A 39 -2.34 -3.58 8.20
N THR A 40 -2.32 -3.37 9.51
CA THR A 40 -1.30 -3.91 10.40
C THR A 40 -1.41 -5.45 10.45
N GLN A 41 -0.34 -6.15 10.83
CA GLN A 41 -0.37 -7.62 10.94
C GLN A 41 -1.48 -8.14 11.87
N ASP A 42 -1.78 -7.39 12.93
CA ASP A 42 -2.84 -7.76 13.87
C ASP A 42 -4.23 -7.58 13.24
N GLU A 43 -4.44 -6.53 12.46
CA GLU A 43 -5.69 -6.31 11.71
C GLU A 43 -5.88 -7.34 10.61
N VAL A 44 -4.82 -7.70 9.88
CA VAL A 44 -4.82 -8.81 8.91
C VAL A 44 -5.19 -10.12 9.60
N SER A 45 -4.62 -10.38 10.77
CA SER A 45 -4.91 -11.59 11.53
C SER A 45 -6.37 -11.65 11.99
N ALA A 46 -6.92 -10.51 12.44
CA ALA A 46 -8.33 -10.41 12.81
C ALA A 46 -9.25 -10.63 11.59
N LEU A 47 -8.88 -10.07 10.45
CA LEU A 47 -9.64 -10.21 9.21
C LEU A 47 -9.62 -11.66 8.69
N ASN A 48 -8.45 -12.31 8.71
CA ASN A 48 -8.30 -13.73 8.36
C ASN A 48 -9.09 -14.67 9.28
N HIS A 49 -9.33 -14.26 10.53
CA HIS A 49 -10.18 -15.01 11.47
C HIS A 49 -11.68 -14.80 11.21
N ALA A 50 -12.07 -13.58 10.80
CA ALA A 50 -13.47 -13.20 10.62
C ALA A 50 -14.04 -13.52 9.23
N ILE A 51 -13.19 -13.53 8.19
CA ILE A 51 -13.61 -13.80 6.80
C ILE A 51 -13.87 -15.29 6.59
N ASN A 52 -15.02 -15.60 6.00
CA ASN A 52 -15.24 -16.88 5.34
C ASN A 52 -14.69 -16.83 3.92
N PHE A 53 -13.57 -17.51 3.67
CA PHE A 53 -12.89 -17.48 2.37
C PHE A 53 -13.68 -18.14 1.23
N ASN A 54 -14.63 -19.01 1.53
CA ASN A 54 -15.51 -19.57 0.51
C ASN A 54 -16.49 -18.49 0.00
N ASP A 55 -17.13 -17.77 0.93
CA ASP A 55 -18.05 -16.67 0.59
C ASP A 55 -17.30 -15.53 -0.10
N LEU A 56 -16.07 -15.24 0.33
CA LEU A 56 -15.22 -14.26 -0.34
C LEU A 56 -14.93 -14.66 -1.79
N LYS A 57 -14.64 -15.94 -2.04
CA LYS A 57 -14.37 -16.43 -3.39
C LYS A 57 -15.57 -16.28 -4.32
N GLU A 58 -16.76 -16.67 -3.86
CA GLU A 58 -18.00 -16.48 -4.63
C GLU A 58 -18.24 -14.99 -4.92
N THR A 59 -18.04 -14.15 -3.90
CA THR A 59 -18.17 -12.69 -4.05
C THR A 59 -17.15 -12.13 -5.05
N CYS A 60 -15.91 -12.64 -5.06
CA CYS A 60 -14.92 -12.22 -6.05
C CYS A 60 -15.35 -12.53 -7.49
N GLU A 61 -16.01 -13.67 -7.71
CA GLU A 61 -16.57 -14.03 -9.02
C GLU A 61 -17.69 -13.05 -9.43
N ASP A 62 -18.60 -12.72 -8.51
CA ASP A 62 -19.70 -11.77 -8.75
C ASP A 62 -19.21 -10.36 -9.12
N PHE A 63 -18.11 -9.91 -8.53
CA PHE A 63 -17.50 -8.60 -8.80
C PHE A 63 -16.46 -8.63 -9.93
N GLU A 64 -16.25 -9.78 -10.58
CA GLU A 64 -15.25 -9.98 -11.64
C GLU A 64 -13.82 -9.59 -11.19
N VAL A 65 -13.48 -9.84 -9.92
CA VAL A 65 -12.14 -9.59 -9.35
C VAL A 65 -11.39 -10.89 -9.08
N ASN A 66 -10.06 -10.87 -9.23
CA ASN A 66 -9.25 -12.07 -9.02
C ASN A 66 -9.09 -12.38 -7.51
N TYR A 67 -9.59 -13.53 -7.10
CA TYR A 67 -9.52 -13.99 -5.70
C TYR A 67 -8.09 -14.08 -5.16
N ASP A 68 -7.16 -14.68 -5.91
CA ASP A 68 -5.78 -14.86 -5.46
C ASP A 68 -5.07 -13.49 -5.27
N GLU A 69 -5.40 -12.50 -6.12
CA GLU A 69 -4.88 -11.13 -5.97
C GLU A 69 -5.47 -10.40 -4.76
N VAL A 70 -6.73 -10.68 -4.39
CA VAL A 70 -7.35 -10.11 -3.19
C VAL A 70 -6.71 -10.71 -1.95
N VAL A 71 -6.56 -12.04 -1.89
CA VAL A 71 -5.95 -12.73 -0.74
C VAL A 71 -4.49 -12.35 -0.56
N ALA A 72 -3.73 -12.12 -1.63
CA ALA A 72 -2.34 -11.66 -1.54
C ALA A 72 -2.18 -10.24 -0.98
N LYS A 73 -3.27 -9.45 -0.91
CA LYS A 73 -3.30 -8.09 -0.37
C LYS A 73 -3.83 -8.02 1.07
N LEU A 74 -4.42 -9.12 1.57
CA LEU A 74 -4.79 -9.29 2.97
C LEU A 74 -3.51 -9.60 3.76
#